data_AF-A0A922ML15-F1
#
_entry.id   AF-A0A922ML15-F1
#
_cell.length_a   1.000
_cell.length_b   1.000
_cell.length_c   1.000
_cell.angle_alpha   90.00
_cell.angle_beta   90.00
_cell.angle_gamma   90.00
#
_symmetry.space_group_name_H-M   'P 1'
#
loop_
_entity.id
_entity.type
_entity.pdbx_description
1 polymer ?
#
loop_
_entity_poly.entity_id
_entity_poly.type
_entity_poly.pdbx_seq_one_letter_code
_entity_poly.pdbx_strand_id
1 'polypeptide(L)'
;MISAISQVNGTEERIRHKLEGFQTKLSQVIERINSYDYWYIKTNHNDIKIQILQTFQVANNYIDEILNYYNGLLEVYLTKASVYSVLPPKNVSELIFSANRKMPSNIRIVQELLLDTRIVENMTHIQVHAYFPIKDITKYTLIHVTPVPKKNMNNTFESIEVSRAFLAIDYNNELYFELDHEEFKECIQRHEQFLCFPGVVKNMQLNENCIVDQLFKNQTNTKCPTHIFEMSSNIIWKQLCMQNSWLFITKLVALYP
;
A
#
# COMPACT_ATOMS: atom_id res chain seq x y z
N MET A 1 7.07 10.18 10.73
CA MET A 1 7.69 11.30 10.01
C MET A 1 9.12 10.88 9.66
N ILE A 2 9.33 10.30 8.48
CA ILE A 2 10.68 9.94 7.99
C ILE A 2 11.18 11.20 7.31
N SER A 3 12.07 11.95 7.96
CA SER A 3 12.59 13.17 7.35
C SER A 3 13.47 12.79 6.16
N ALA A 4 12.97 13.00 4.94
CA ALA A 4 13.76 12.95 3.71
C ALA A 4 14.94 13.95 3.73
N ILE A 5 14.99 14.84 4.72
CA ILE A 5 16.04 15.84 4.96
C ILE A 5 17.44 15.22 4.98
N SER A 6 17.65 14.02 5.53
CA SER A 6 19.00 13.43 5.56
C SER A 6 19.45 12.90 4.19
N GLN A 7 18.51 12.55 3.30
CA GLN A 7 18.82 12.03 1.97
C GLN A 7 18.81 13.10 0.89
N VAL A 8 18.02 14.18 1.03
CA VAL A 8 18.10 15.37 0.18
C VAL A 8 19.48 16.02 0.35
N ASN A 9 19.89 16.24 1.61
CA ASN A 9 21.22 16.73 1.91
C ASN A 9 22.31 15.73 1.44
N GLY A 10 22.07 14.42 1.58
CA GLY A 10 22.98 13.39 1.05
C GLY A 10 23.06 13.34 -0.48
N THR A 11 21.99 13.68 -1.20
CA THR A 11 21.97 13.70 -2.67
C THR A 11 22.62 14.98 -3.20
N GLU A 12 22.33 16.14 -2.61
CA GLU A 12 23.06 17.39 -2.88
C GLU A 12 24.55 17.25 -2.57
N GLU A 13 24.90 16.65 -1.43
CA GLU A 13 26.31 16.42 -1.08
C GLU A 13 26.98 15.42 -2.03
N ARG A 14 26.24 14.40 -2.50
CA ARG A 14 26.73 13.48 -3.53
C ARG A 14 26.91 14.17 -4.88
N ILE A 15 26.01 15.07 -5.26
CA ILE A 15 26.12 15.89 -6.48
C ILE A 15 27.32 16.84 -6.34
N ARG A 16 27.46 17.52 -5.19
CA ARG A 16 28.59 18.41 -4.90
C ARG A 16 29.92 17.66 -4.97
N HIS A 17 30.05 16.52 -4.30
CA HIS A 17 31.26 15.69 -4.36
C HIS A 17 31.56 15.16 -5.77
N LYS A 18 30.52 14.83 -6.56
CA LYS A 18 30.70 14.43 -7.96
C LYS A 18 31.15 15.60 -8.84
N LEU A 19 30.63 16.80 -8.61
CA LEU A 19 31.05 18.02 -9.31
C LEU A 19 32.47 18.45 -8.91
N GLU A 20 32.83 18.35 -7.63
CA GLU A 20 34.20 18.55 -7.15
C GLU A 20 35.16 17.53 -7.77
N GLY A 21 34.75 16.26 -7.84
CA GLY A 21 35.52 15.20 -8.51
C GLY A 21 35.66 15.42 -10.02
N PHE A 22 34.61 15.94 -10.66
CA PHE A 22 34.65 16.35 -12.06
C PHE A 22 35.59 17.53 -12.26
N GLN A 23 35.49 18.58 -11.45
CA GLN A 23 36.38 19.76 -11.50
C GLN A 23 37.84 19.36 -11.26
N THR A 24 38.09 18.43 -10.34
CA THR A 24 39.43 17.90 -10.07
C THR A 24 39.98 17.15 -11.29
N LYS A 25 39.19 16.25 -11.90
CA LYS A 25 39.59 15.54 -13.13
C LYS A 25 39.79 16.49 -14.31
N LEU A 26 38.92 17.47 -14.47
CA LEU A 26 39.03 18.50 -15.49
C LEU A 26 40.33 19.29 -15.31
N SER A 27 40.64 19.69 -14.08
CA SER A 27 41.88 20.39 -13.73
C SER A 27 43.12 19.53 -14.01
N GLN A 28 43.09 18.24 -13.66
CA GLN A 28 44.16 17.30 -13.98
C GLN A 28 44.35 17.12 -15.49
N VAL A 29 43.27 17.06 -16.27
CA VAL A 29 43.34 16.99 -17.74
C VAL A 29 43.91 18.28 -18.31
N ILE A 30 43.51 19.44 -17.80
CA ILE A 30 44.06 20.75 -18.20
C ILE A 30 45.55 20.84 -17.85
N GLU A 31 45.96 20.46 -16.64
CA GLU A 31 47.37 20.40 -16.24
C GLU A 31 48.15 19.44 -17.14
N ARG A 32 47.58 18.28 -17.50
CA ARG A 32 48.21 17.35 -18.45
C ARG A 32 48.41 18.00 -19.80
N ILE A 33 47.37 18.62 -20.36
CA ILE A 33 47.43 19.32 -21.65
C ILE A 33 48.51 20.42 -21.60
N ASN A 34 48.51 21.24 -20.56
CA ASN A 34 49.48 22.31 -20.36
C ASN A 34 50.91 21.76 -20.15
N SER A 35 51.07 20.59 -19.53
CA SER A 35 52.37 19.91 -19.40
C SER A 35 52.87 19.33 -20.73
N TYR A 36 51.96 19.06 -21.67
CA TYR A 36 52.28 18.56 -23.01
C TYR A 36 52.68 19.65 -24.00
N ASP A 37 52.43 20.93 -23.71
CA ASP A 37 52.99 22.05 -24.48
C ASP A 37 54.53 22.04 -24.52
N TYR A 38 55.18 21.29 -23.62
CA TYR A 38 56.64 21.15 -23.59
C TYR A 38 57.20 19.98 -24.42
N TRP A 39 56.38 19.03 -24.90
CA TRP A 39 56.86 17.86 -25.67
C TRP A 39 55.84 17.35 -26.70
N TYR A 40 55.77 18.03 -27.84
CA TYR A 40 54.83 17.76 -28.94
C TYR A 40 55.07 16.45 -29.74
N ILE A 41 55.71 15.41 -29.19
CA ILE A 41 56.19 14.25 -29.98
C ILE A 41 55.75 12.86 -29.47
N LYS A 42 55.11 12.71 -28.29
CA LYS A 42 54.77 11.35 -27.79
C LYS A 42 53.41 11.14 -27.12
N THR A 43 52.48 12.09 -27.25
CA THR A 43 51.12 11.90 -26.76
C THR A 43 50.25 11.14 -27.75
N ASN A 44 49.72 9.98 -27.33
CA ASN A 44 48.66 9.31 -28.05
C ASN A 44 47.39 10.17 -27.99
N HIS A 45 47.21 11.03 -28.99
CA HIS A 45 46.09 11.98 -29.07
C HIS A 45 44.72 11.28 -28.98
N ASN A 46 44.63 9.99 -29.30
CA ASN A 46 43.39 9.22 -29.15
C ASN A 46 43.03 9.00 -27.68
N ASP A 47 44.00 8.72 -26.80
CA ASP A 47 43.71 8.49 -25.38
C ASP A 47 43.24 9.78 -24.69
N ILE A 48 43.85 10.92 -25.02
CA ILE A 48 43.44 12.23 -24.52
C ILE A 48 42.03 12.58 -25.03
N LYS A 49 41.75 12.35 -26.32
CA LYS A 49 40.41 12.56 -26.90
C LYS A 49 39.36 11.68 -26.23
N ILE A 50 39.67 10.41 -25.96
CA ILE A 50 38.77 9.48 -25.25
C ILE A 50 38.49 9.98 -23.83
N GLN A 51 39.52 10.41 -23.09
CA GLN A 51 39.34 10.95 -21.73
C GLN A 51 38.49 12.22 -21.71
N ILE A 52 38.70 13.14 -22.67
CA ILE A 52 37.90 14.35 -22.80
C ILE A 52 36.43 14.00 -23.11
N LEU A 53 36.18 13.09 -24.07
CA LEU A 53 34.83 12.66 -24.42
C LEU A 53 34.12 11.97 -23.26
N GLN A 54 34.80 11.08 -22.54
CA GLN A 54 34.25 10.42 -21.36
C GLN A 54 33.91 11.43 -20.26
N THR A 55 34.79 12.40 -20.04
CA THR A 55 34.59 13.46 -19.05
C THR A 55 33.39 14.33 -19.43
N PHE A 56 33.31 14.74 -20.71
CA PHE A 56 32.17 15.50 -21.24
C PHE A 56 30.85 14.73 -21.14
N GLN A 57 30.86 13.43 -21.45
CA GLN A 57 29.67 12.59 -21.34
C GLN A 57 29.20 12.43 -19.89
N VAL A 58 30.13 12.29 -18.94
CA VAL A 58 29.82 12.29 -17.51
C VAL A 58 29.20 13.64 -17.08
N ALA A 59 29.74 14.76 -17.56
CA ALA A 59 29.18 16.08 -17.28
C ALA A 59 27.76 16.25 -17.82
N ASN A 60 27.51 15.84 -19.07
CA ASN A 60 26.16 15.89 -19.65
C ASN A 60 25.17 15.04 -18.85
N ASN A 61 25.57 13.82 -18.47
CA ASN A 61 24.73 12.98 -17.63
C ASN A 61 24.38 13.66 -16.29
N TYR A 62 25.30 14.44 -15.71
CA TYR A 62 25.01 15.20 -14.49
C TYR A 62 24.08 16.39 -14.74
N ILE A 63 24.26 17.12 -15.84
CA ILE A 63 23.36 18.21 -16.21
C ILE A 63 21.95 17.66 -16.44
N ASP A 64 21.82 16.53 -17.12
CA ASP A 64 20.53 15.86 -17.35
C ASP A 64 19.91 15.37 -16.03
N GLU A 65 20.69 14.78 -15.11
CA GLU A 65 20.22 14.36 -13.78
C GLU A 65 19.69 15.57 -12.98
N ILE A 66 20.41 16.71 -13.01
CA ILE A 66 20.03 17.96 -12.34
C ILE A 66 18.76 18.55 -12.97
N LEU A 67 18.71 18.67 -14.30
CA LEU A 67 17.55 19.21 -15.01
C LEU A 67 16.30 18.37 -14.73
N ASN A 68 16.41 17.04 -14.79
CA ASN A 68 15.31 16.15 -14.49
C ASN A 68 14.82 16.30 -13.05
N TYR A 69 15.73 16.46 -12.08
CA TYR A 69 15.37 16.68 -10.69
C TYR A 69 14.61 17.99 -10.47
N TYR A 70 15.10 19.11 -11.01
CA TYR A 70 14.44 20.41 -10.87
C TYR A 70 13.11 20.48 -11.63
N ASN A 71 13.03 19.88 -12.82
CA ASN A 71 11.78 19.76 -13.56
C ASN A 71 10.76 18.94 -12.77
N GLY A 72 11.19 17.84 -12.15
CA GLY A 72 10.35 17.04 -11.25
C GLY A 72 9.82 17.84 -10.06
N LEU A 73 10.67 18.64 -9.41
CA LEU A 73 10.26 19.53 -8.33
C LEU A 73 9.23 20.57 -8.78
N LEU A 74 9.48 21.20 -9.93
CA LEU A 74 8.53 22.13 -10.56
C LEU A 74 7.19 21.45 -10.85
N GLU A 75 7.21 20.21 -11.32
CA GLU A 75 6.00 19.44 -11.59
C GLU A 75 5.20 19.17 -10.31
N VAL A 76 5.85 18.65 -9.25
CA VAL A 76 5.17 18.43 -7.97
C VAL A 76 4.62 19.76 -7.42
N TYR A 77 5.37 20.86 -7.55
CA TYR A 77 4.97 22.18 -7.07
C TYR A 77 3.78 22.77 -7.82
N LEU A 78 3.79 22.70 -9.16
CA LEU A 78 2.78 23.35 -9.99
C LEU A 78 1.53 22.48 -10.20
N THR A 79 1.69 21.17 -10.32
CA THR A 79 0.59 20.26 -10.74
C THR A 79 0.16 19.29 -9.65
N LYS A 80 0.78 19.34 -8.45
CA LYS A 80 0.61 18.32 -7.40
C LYS A 80 0.94 16.91 -7.89
N ALA A 81 1.95 16.80 -8.76
CA ALA A 81 2.43 15.52 -9.25
C ALA A 81 2.92 14.61 -8.11
N SER A 82 3.08 13.34 -8.41
CA SER A 82 3.54 12.34 -7.45
C SER A 82 4.97 12.60 -7.00
N VAL A 83 5.32 12.17 -5.77
CA VAL A 83 6.72 12.12 -5.30
C VAL A 83 7.67 11.41 -6.29
N TYR A 84 7.14 10.53 -7.14
CA TYR A 84 7.92 9.84 -8.17
C TYR A 84 8.48 10.74 -9.26
N SER A 85 7.94 11.95 -9.45
CA SER A 85 8.52 12.96 -10.35
C SER A 85 9.86 13.50 -9.82
N VAL A 86 10.08 13.47 -8.49
CA VAL A 86 11.30 13.98 -7.84
C VAL A 86 12.25 12.85 -7.46
N LEU A 87 11.71 11.71 -7.03
CA LEU A 87 12.48 10.56 -6.57
C LEU A 87 12.07 9.31 -7.35
N PRO A 88 12.99 8.65 -8.08
CA PRO A 88 12.65 7.45 -8.80
C PRO A 88 12.16 6.34 -7.85
N PRO A 89 11.29 5.42 -8.30
CA PRO A 89 10.66 4.40 -7.45
C PRO A 89 11.65 3.61 -6.59
N LYS A 90 12.83 3.30 -7.13
CA LYS A 90 13.89 2.58 -6.40
C LYS A 90 14.32 3.32 -5.12
N ASN A 91 14.53 4.63 -5.20
CA ASN A 91 14.96 5.43 -4.06
C ASN A 91 13.86 5.52 -3.01
N VAL A 92 12.60 5.63 -3.44
CA VAL A 92 11.44 5.58 -2.54
C VAL A 92 11.35 4.21 -1.84
N SER A 93 11.56 3.10 -2.56
CA SER A 93 11.61 1.76 -1.96
C SER A 93 12.73 1.62 -0.93
N GLU A 94 13.92 2.17 -1.19
CA GLU A 94 15.06 2.14 -0.25
C GLU A 94 14.76 2.94 1.05
N LEU A 95 14.08 4.09 0.91
CA LEU A 95 13.58 4.88 2.03
C LEU A 95 12.55 4.12 2.86
N ILE A 96 11.57 3.52 2.20
CA ILE A 96 10.52 2.73 2.85
C ILE A 96 11.12 1.51 3.55
N PHE A 97 12.08 0.82 2.93
CA PHE A 97 12.78 -0.30 3.54
C PHE A 97 13.51 0.11 4.82
N SER A 98 14.22 1.24 4.78
CA SER A 98 14.93 1.80 5.93
C SER A 98 13.97 2.20 7.05
N ALA A 99 12.79 2.72 6.71
CA ALA A 99 11.76 3.07 7.68
C ALA A 99 11.11 1.83 8.30
N ASN A 100 10.77 0.81 7.50
CA ASN A 100 10.21 -0.45 7.98
C ASN A 100 11.14 -1.13 9.00
N ARG A 101 12.47 -1.01 8.85
CA ARG A 101 13.44 -1.53 9.84
C ARG A 101 13.35 -0.86 11.22
N LYS A 102 12.84 0.37 11.28
CA LYS A 102 12.66 1.14 12.53
C LYS A 102 11.26 0.99 13.12
N MET A 103 10.34 0.38 12.39
CA MET A 103 8.97 0.14 12.84
C MET A 103 8.88 -1.14 13.68
N PRO A 104 7.85 -1.26 14.54
CA PRO A 104 7.47 -2.52 15.16
C PRO A 104 7.36 -3.66 14.14
N SER A 105 7.73 -4.87 14.56
CA SER A 105 7.78 -6.04 13.68
C SER A 105 6.42 -6.41 13.09
N ASN A 106 5.31 -6.02 13.74
CA ASN A 106 3.95 -6.30 13.32
C ASN A 106 3.37 -5.28 12.33
N ILE A 107 4.07 -4.20 11.98
CA ILE A 107 3.56 -3.19 11.04
C ILE A 107 4.50 -2.99 9.86
N ARG A 108 3.93 -2.67 8.70
CA ARG A 108 4.69 -2.37 7.48
C ARG A 108 4.02 -1.30 6.64
N ILE A 109 4.82 -0.46 6.01
CA ILE A 109 4.37 0.47 4.98
C ILE A 109 3.95 -0.31 3.72
N VAL A 110 2.79 0.03 3.16
CA VAL A 110 2.31 -0.49 1.87
C VAL A 110 2.88 0.37 0.75
N GLN A 111 4.09 0.03 0.29
CA GLN A 111 4.85 0.81 -0.68
C GLN A 111 4.13 0.99 -2.03
N GLU A 112 3.27 0.06 -2.40
CA GLU A 112 2.53 0.08 -3.68
C GLU A 112 1.37 1.08 -3.68
N LEU A 113 1.08 1.72 -2.54
CA LEU A 113 -0.05 2.62 -2.39
C LEU A 113 0.40 3.98 -1.87
N LEU A 114 0.63 4.91 -2.78
CA LEU A 114 0.82 6.32 -2.45
C LEU A 114 -0.56 6.99 -2.30
N LEU A 115 -0.88 7.45 -1.09
CA LEU A 115 -2.16 8.10 -0.80
C LEU A 115 -2.15 9.57 -1.24
N ASP A 116 -1.06 10.27 -0.94
CA ASP A 116 -0.97 11.72 -1.14
C ASP A 116 0.49 12.16 -1.27
N THR A 117 0.72 13.28 -1.94
CA THR A 117 2.00 13.99 -1.98
C THR A 117 1.74 15.46 -1.67
N ARG A 118 2.41 15.99 -0.63
CA ARG A 118 2.29 17.39 -0.23
C ARG A 118 3.62 18.09 -0.31
N ILE A 119 3.58 19.38 -0.62
CA ILE A 119 4.75 20.24 -0.53
C ILE A 119 4.58 21.19 0.65
N VAL A 120 5.64 21.29 1.44
CA VAL A 120 5.79 22.33 2.45
C VAL A 120 7.04 23.11 2.09
N GLU A 121 6.87 24.39 1.80
CA GLU A 121 7.97 25.30 1.49
C GLU A 121 8.30 26.20 2.68
N ASN A 122 9.57 26.53 2.81
CA ASN A 122 10.04 27.65 3.60
C ASN A 122 11.02 28.48 2.75
N MET A 123 11.53 29.59 3.28
CA MET A 123 12.42 30.50 2.54
C MET A 123 13.72 29.87 2.01
N THR A 124 14.07 28.66 2.43
CA THR A 124 15.35 28.00 2.12
C THR A 124 15.22 26.57 1.61
N HIS A 125 14.05 25.95 1.74
CA HIS A 125 13.86 24.52 1.46
C HIS A 125 12.45 24.25 0.92
N ILE A 126 12.38 23.31 -0.02
CA ILE A 126 11.14 22.66 -0.47
C ILE A 126 11.13 21.25 0.12
N GLN A 127 10.10 20.93 0.89
CA GLN A 127 9.91 19.59 1.45
C GLN A 127 8.78 18.87 0.73
N VAL A 128 9.08 17.72 0.13
CA VAL A 128 8.08 16.84 -0.47
C VAL A 128 7.74 15.73 0.54
N HIS A 129 6.48 15.67 0.96
CA HIS A 129 5.96 14.71 1.92
C HIS A 129 5.09 13.69 1.17
N ALA A 130 5.49 12.43 1.18
CA ALA A 130 4.72 11.34 0.60
C ALA A 130 4.03 10.52 1.69
N TYR A 131 2.74 10.28 1.53
CA TYR A 131 1.91 9.57 2.50
C TYR A 131 1.60 8.17 1.99
N PHE A 132 2.02 7.17 2.75
CA PHE A 132 1.75 5.76 2.48
C PHE A 132 0.96 5.18 3.66
N PRO A 133 0.01 4.26 3.42
CA PRO A 133 -0.66 3.58 4.49
C PRO A 133 0.30 2.61 5.17
N ILE A 134 0.10 2.45 6.47
CA ILE A 134 0.76 1.42 7.27
C ILE A 134 -0.27 0.34 7.51
N LYS A 135 0.10 -0.91 7.23
CA LYS A 135 -0.71 -2.08 7.54
C LYS A 135 -0.11 -2.87 8.69
N ASP A 136 -0.96 -3.46 9.50
CA ASP A 136 -0.56 -4.60 10.31
C ASP A 136 -0.25 -5.79 9.37
N ILE A 137 0.78 -6.57 9.68
CA ILE A 137 1.12 -7.77 8.91
C ILE A 137 0.26 -8.98 9.28
N THR A 138 -0.55 -8.85 10.34
CA THR A 138 -1.50 -9.85 10.79
C THR A 138 -2.49 -10.15 9.67
N LYS A 139 -2.65 -11.43 9.36
CA LYS A 139 -3.54 -11.91 8.31
C LYS A 139 -4.83 -12.40 8.94
N TYR A 140 -5.94 -11.93 8.40
CA TYR A 140 -7.27 -12.35 8.81
C TYR A 140 -7.90 -13.17 7.69
N THR A 141 -8.64 -14.22 8.07
CA THR A 141 -9.56 -14.91 7.17
C THR A 141 -10.83 -14.08 7.08
N LEU A 142 -11.13 -13.58 5.89
CA LEU A 142 -12.37 -12.88 5.60
C LEU A 142 -13.49 -13.90 5.34
N ILE A 143 -14.61 -13.75 6.04
CA ILE A 143 -15.78 -14.61 5.98
C ILE A 143 -16.99 -13.74 5.69
N HIS A 144 -17.81 -14.16 4.71
CA HIS A 144 -19.14 -13.61 4.52
C HIS A 144 -20.16 -14.50 5.22
N VAL A 145 -20.83 -13.95 6.22
CA VAL A 145 -21.83 -14.64 7.03
C VAL A 145 -23.18 -14.54 6.34
N THR A 146 -23.67 -15.68 5.86
CA THR A 146 -25.02 -15.79 5.30
C THR A 146 -25.90 -16.55 6.28
N PRO A 147 -26.87 -15.89 6.95
CA PRO A 147 -27.74 -16.56 7.88
C PRO A 147 -28.73 -17.45 7.13
N VAL A 148 -28.88 -18.69 7.59
CA VAL A 148 -29.71 -19.70 6.93
C VAL A 148 -31.00 -19.89 7.74
N PRO A 149 -32.19 -19.59 7.18
CA PRO A 149 -33.44 -19.73 7.92
C PRO A 149 -33.75 -21.17 8.31
N LYS A 150 -34.22 -21.34 9.54
CA LYS A 150 -34.75 -22.60 10.08
C LYS A 150 -36.26 -22.49 10.23
N LYS A 151 -36.99 -23.54 9.80
CA LYS A 151 -38.44 -23.60 9.97
C LYS A 151 -38.79 -23.83 11.44
N ASN A 152 -39.66 -22.98 11.97
CA ASN A 152 -40.26 -23.10 13.30
C ASN A 152 -41.68 -23.67 13.22
N MET A 153 -42.33 -23.80 14.39
CA MET A 153 -43.75 -24.18 14.46
C MET A 153 -44.63 -23.12 13.78
N ASN A 154 -45.78 -23.52 13.25
CA ASN A 154 -46.77 -22.63 12.61
C ASN A 154 -46.30 -21.90 11.33
N ASN A 155 -45.51 -22.56 10.47
CA ASN A 155 -45.06 -22.01 9.17
C ASN A 155 -44.22 -20.72 9.24
N THR A 156 -43.74 -20.36 10.43
CA THR A 156 -42.78 -19.27 10.62
C THR A 156 -41.35 -19.76 10.41
N PHE A 157 -40.46 -18.85 10.06
CA PHE A 157 -39.03 -19.10 9.92
C PHE A 157 -38.27 -18.22 10.90
N GLU A 158 -37.19 -18.76 11.44
CA GLU A 158 -36.27 -18.05 12.31
C GLU A 158 -34.89 -18.04 11.66
N SER A 159 -34.25 -16.89 11.68
CA SER A 159 -32.89 -16.73 11.17
C SER A 159 -32.09 -15.84 12.11
N ILE A 160 -30.79 -16.08 12.18
CA ILE A 160 -29.88 -15.25 12.96
C ILE A 160 -29.83 -13.86 12.33
N GLU A 161 -29.96 -12.84 13.17
CA GLU A 161 -29.76 -11.47 12.74
C GLU A 161 -28.28 -11.19 12.54
N VAL A 162 -27.89 -10.81 11.32
CA VAL A 162 -26.52 -10.49 10.94
C VAL A 162 -26.48 -9.02 10.52
N SER A 163 -26.08 -8.15 11.45
CA SER A 163 -25.98 -6.71 11.19
C SER A 163 -24.74 -6.35 10.36
N ARG A 164 -23.65 -7.09 10.53
CA ARG A 164 -22.40 -6.96 9.77
C ARG A 164 -22.03 -8.29 9.14
N ALA A 165 -22.24 -8.41 7.83
CA ALA A 165 -22.09 -9.68 7.11
C ALA A 165 -20.63 -10.08 6.89
N PHE A 166 -19.69 -9.14 6.91
CA PHE A 166 -18.27 -9.45 6.72
C PHE A 166 -17.56 -9.51 8.05
N LEU A 167 -16.93 -10.65 8.30
CA LEU A 167 -16.18 -10.91 9.51
C LEU A 167 -14.76 -11.30 9.14
N ALA A 168 -13.78 -10.61 9.72
CA ALA A 168 -12.38 -10.93 9.55
C ALA A 168 -11.84 -11.53 10.84
N ILE A 169 -11.30 -12.75 10.76
CA ILE A 169 -10.86 -13.53 11.91
C ILE A 169 -9.37 -13.87 11.82
N ASP A 170 -8.61 -13.58 12.86
CA ASP A 170 -7.31 -14.18 13.10
C ASP A 170 -7.45 -15.26 14.18
N TYR A 171 -7.44 -16.51 13.72
CA TYR A 171 -7.59 -17.67 14.59
C TYR A 171 -6.41 -17.86 15.55
N ASN A 172 -5.21 -17.38 15.20
CA ASN A 172 -4.00 -17.63 16.00
C ASN A 172 -3.92 -16.71 17.21
N ASN A 173 -4.32 -15.45 17.03
CA ASN A 173 -4.27 -14.43 18.09
C ASN A 173 -5.64 -14.21 18.75
N GLU A 174 -6.67 -14.96 18.35
CA GLU A 174 -8.05 -14.82 18.82
C GLU A 174 -8.55 -13.37 18.68
N LEU A 175 -8.28 -12.78 17.52
CA LEU A 175 -8.69 -11.42 17.17
C LEU A 175 -9.72 -11.43 16.05
N TYR A 176 -10.65 -10.48 16.09
CA TYR A 176 -11.60 -10.29 15.00
C TYR A 176 -11.98 -8.82 14.80
N PHE A 177 -12.49 -8.51 13.62
CA PHE A 177 -13.20 -7.27 13.36
C PHE A 177 -14.32 -7.52 12.37
N GLU A 178 -15.33 -6.64 12.40
CA GLU A 178 -16.54 -6.75 11.61
C GLU A 178 -16.59 -5.58 10.64
N LEU A 179 -16.90 -5.85 9.38
CA LEU A 179 -17.10 -4.82 8.36
C LEU A 179 -18.56 -4.85 7.91
N ASP A 180 -19.17 -3.67 7.78
CA ASP A 180 -20.40 -3.54 7.00
C ASP A 180 -20.11 -3.50 5.48
N HIS A 181 -21.18 -3.41 4.68
CA HIS A 181 -21.05 -3.39 3.22
C HIS A 181 -20.29 -2.17 2.69
N GLU A 182 -20.38 -1.01 3.34
CA GLU A 182 -19.68 0.21 2.89
C GLU A 182 -18.21 0.16 3.31
N GLU A 183 -17.92 -0.22 4.56
CA GLU A 183 -16.55 -0.45 5.04
C GLU A 183 -15.81 -1.50 4.19
N PHE A 184 -16.52 -2.56 3.74
CA PHE A 184 -15.94 -3.56 2.86
C PHE A 184 -15.66 -3.03 1.44
N LYS A 185 -16.52 -2.16 0.89
CA LYS A 185 -16.29 -1.54 -0.43
C LYS A 185 -15.07 -0.63 -0.43
N GLU A 186 -14.73 -0.03 0.71
CA GLU A 186 -13.52 0.78 0.86
C GLU A 186 -12.23 -0.06 0.93
N CYS A 187 -12.35 -1.38 1.11
CA CYS A 187 -11.19 -2.27 1.07
C CYS A 187 -10.58 -2.33 -0.34
N ILE A 188 -9.25 -2.38 -0.38
CA ILE A 188 -8.50 -2.46 -1.63
C ILE A 188 -8.24 -3.93 -1.96
N GLN A 189 -8.87 -4.43 -3.01
CA GLN A 189 -8.65 -5.80 -3.50
C GLN A 189 -7.31 -5.92 -4.23
N ARG A 190 -6.53 -6.95 -3.86
CA ARG A 190 -5.26 -7.33 -4.47
C ARG A 190 -5.22 -8.85 -4.67
N HIS A 191 -5.52 -9.29 -5.90
CA HIS A 191 -5.69 -10.71 -6.22
C HIS A 191 -6.73 -11.35 -5.28
N GLU A 192 -6.32 -12.33 -4.48
CA GLU A 192 -7.14 -13.07 -3.51
C GLU A 192 -7.08 -12.47 -2.09
N GLN A 193 -6.49 -11.27 -1.93
CA GLN A 193 -6.34 -10.59 -0.64
C GLN A 193 -7.03 -9.23 -0.65
N PHE A 194 -7.48 -8.79 0.52
CA PHE A 194 -8.05 -7.47 0.74
C PHE A 194 -7.20 -6.70 1.75
N LEU A 195 -6.96 -5.42 1.48
CA LEU A 195 -6.43 -4.48 2.45
C LEU A 195 -7.58 -3.62 2.94
N CYS A 196 -7.98 -3.82 4.19
CA CYS A 196 -9.09 -3.12 4.83
C CYS A 196 -8.60 -2.20 5.95
N PHE A 197 -9.41 -1.19 6.28
CA PHE A 197 -9.13 -0.22 7.34
C PHE A 197 -10.20 -0.34 8.44
N PRO A 198 -10.15 -1.41 9.27
CA PRO A 198 -11.17 -1.60 10.30
C PRO A 198 -11.06 -0.52 11.37
N GLY A 199 -12.20 -0.07 11.89
CA GLY A 199 -12.23 0.90 12.98
C GLY A 199 -11.65 0.35 14.30
N VAL A 200 -12.02 -0.87 14.68
CA VAL A 200 -11.58 -1.51 15.93
C VAL A 200 -11.34 -3.00 15.72
N VAL A 201 -10.17 -3.48 16.13
CA VAL A 201 -9.87 -4.92 16.26
C VAL A 201 -10.17 -5.34 17.69
N LYS A 202 -10.97 -6.40 17.84
CA LYS A 202 -11.48 -6.91 19.11
C LYS A 202 -10.82 -8.24 19.44
N ASN A 203 -10.60 -8.49 20.73
CA ASN A 203 -10.19 -9.81 21.23
C ASN A 203 -11.45 -10.67 21.50
N MET A 204 -11.46 -11.92 21.02
CA MET A 204 -12.61 -12.83 21.11
C MET A 204 -12.98 -13.25 22.54
N GLN A 205 -12.02 -13.26 23.46
CA GLN A 205 -12.28 -13.61 24.87
C GLN A 205 -12.88 -12.44 25.63
N LEU A 206 -12.47 -11.22 25.29
CA LEU A 206 -12.89 -10.00 25.99
C LEU A 206 -14.15 -9.36 25.38
N ASN A 207 -14.44 -9.64 24.11
CA ASN A 207 -15.54 -9.03 23.37
C ASN A 207 -16.42 -10.14 22.79
N GLU A 208 -17.44 -10.54 23.55
CA GLU A 208 -18.40 -11.55 23.13
C GLU A 208 -19.09 -11.15 21.82
N ASN A 209 -19.11 -12.09 20.86
CA ASN A 209 -19.83 -11.94 19.61
C ASN A 209 -20.37 -13.30 19.22
N CYS A 210 -21.69 -13.40 19.18
CA CYS A 210 -22.35 -14.70 19.05
C CYS A 210 -22.00 -15.41 17.72
N ILE A 211 -21.78 -14.66 16.63
CA ILE A 211 -21.43 -15.21 15.31
C ILE A 211 -19.99 -15.73 15.35
N VAL A 212 -19.06 -14.94 15.92
CA VAL A 212 -17.68 -15.37 16.13
C VAL A 212 -17.64 -16.61 17.01
N ASP A 213 -18.40 -16.65 18.10
CA ASP A 213 -18.46 -17.80 19.01
C ASP A 213 -19.02 -19.06 18.33
N GLN A 214 -20.03 -18.92 17.46
CA GLN A 214 -20.55 -20.03 16.66
C GLN A 214 -19.52 -20.56 15.67
N LEU A 215 -18.79 -19.67 14.99
CA LEU A 215 -17.77 -20.05 14.00
C LEU A 215 -16.49 -20.61 14.63
N PHE A 216 -16.08 -20.07 15.79
CA PHE A 216 -14.79 -20.35 16.41
C PHE A 216 -14.88 -21.40 17.52
N LYS A 217 -15.85 -21.28 18.43
CA LYS A 217 -15.94 -22.14 19.62
C LYS A 217 -16.83 -23.38 19.41
N ASN A 218 -17.48 -23.50 18.25
CA ASN A 218 -18.50 -24.53 17.99
C ASN A 218 -19.56 -24.61 19.11
N GLN A 219 -19.79 -23.49 19.80
CA GLN A 219 -20.75 -23.43 20.89
C GLN A 219 -22.13 -23.26 20.27
N THR A 220 -22.90 -24.34 20.25
CA THR A 220 -24.30 -24.33 19.79
C THR A 220 -25.26 -23.65 20.77
N ASN A 221 -24.77 -23.29 21.97
CA ASN A 221 -25.56 -22.67 23.04
C ASN A 221 -25.44 -21.14 23.10
N THR A 222 -24.66 -20.49 22.23
CA THR A 222 -24.64 -19.02 22.17
C THR A 222 -25.95 -18.49 21.62
N LYS A 223 -26.66 -17.71 22.44
CA LYS A 223 -27.90 -17.03 22.05
C LYS A 223 -27.56 -15.86 21.13
N CYS A 224 -27.51 -16.11 19.83
CA CYS A 224 -27.54 -15.03 18.86
C CYS A 224 -28.93 -14.38 18.83
N PRO A 225 -29.01 -13.06 18.59
CA PRO A 225 -30.29 -12.44 18.25
C PRO A 225 -30.85 -13.10 16.98
N THR A 226 -32.13 -13.43 17.03
CA THR A 226 -32.85 -14.02 15.91
C THR A 226 -34.05 -13.17 15.55
N HIS A 227 -34.38 -13.15 14.27
CA HIS A 227 -35.61 -12.55 13.78
C HIS A 227 -36.53 -13.66 13.27
N ILE A 228 -37.80 -13.58 13.64
CA ILE A 228 -38.85 -14.47 13.17
C ILE A 228 -39.61 -13.77 12.07
N PHE A 229 -39.81 -14.46 10.95
CA PHE A 229 -40.53 -13.92 9.81
C PHE A 229 -41.36 -15.01 9.13
N GLU A 230 -42.40 -14.59 8.43
CA GLU A 230 -43.16 -15.45 7.54
C GLU A 230 -42.54 -15.42 6.15
N MET A 231 -42.31 -16.58 5.54
CA MET A 231 -41.92 -16.60 4.13
C MET A 231 -43.14 -16.28 3.27
N SER A 232 -42.91 -15.44 2.25
CA SER A 232 -43.88 -15.22 1.19
C SER A 232 -44.35 -16.55 0.61
N SER A 233 -45.64 -16.65 0.28
CA SER A 233 -46.24 -17.82 -0.38
C SER A 233 -45.54 -18.24 -1.68
N ASN A 234 -44.72 -17.36 -2.25
CA ASN A 234 -44.00 -17.55 -3.50
C ASN A 234 -42.58 -18.13 -3.31
N ILE A 235 -42.19 -18.38 -2.06
CA ILE A 235 -40.88 -18.92 -1.69
C ILE A 235 -41.08 -20.30 -1.03
N ILE A 236 -40.38 -21.31 -1.54
CA ILE A 236 -40.26 -22.62 -0.90
C ILE A 236 -38.85 -22.74 -0.34
N TRP A 237 -38.76 -22.89 0.98
CA TRP A 237 -37.52 -23.20 1.67
C TRP A 237 -37.65 -24.55 2.38
N LYS A 238 -36.79 -25.50 2.03
CA LYS A 238 -36.81 -26.84 2.60
C LYS A 238 -35.40 -27.32 2.90
N GLN A 239 -35.15 -27.68 4.16
CA GLN A 239 -33.94 -28.41 4.51
C GLN A 239 -33.97 -29.80 3.88
N LEU A 240 -32.88 -30.19 3.23
CA LEU A 240 -32.72 -31.50 2.61
C LEU A 240 -32.26 -32.53 3.65
N CYS A 241 -32.35 -33.82 3.31
CA CYS A 241 -31.93 -34.90 4.21
C CYS A 241 -30.41 -34.91 4.47
N MET A 242 -29.61 -34.32 3.57
CA MET A 242 -28.18 -34.16 3.76
C MET A 242 -27.88 -33.02 4.73
N GLN A 243 -26.87 -33.22 5.58
CA GLN A 243 -26.41 -32.19 6.51
C GLN A 243 -25.97 -30.95 5.72
N ASN A 244 -26.28 -29.77 6.26
CA ASN A 244 -25.96 -28.47 5.66
C ASN A 244 -26.44 -28.30 4.21
N SER A 245 -27.59 -28.89 3.87
CA SER A 245 -28.15 -28.82 2.52
C SER A 245 -29.59 -28.30 2.56
N TRP A 246 -29.91 -27.35 1.68
CA TRP A 246 -31.22 -26.71 1.60
C TRP A 246 -31.64 -26.51 0.15
N LEU A 247 -32.95 -26.58 -0.07
CA LEU A 247 -33.62 -26.24 -1.32
C LEU A 247 -34.33 -24.90 -1.15
N PHE A 248 -33.91 -23.93 -1.96
CA PHE A 248 -34.58 -22.64 -2.10
C PHE A 248 -35.19 -22.53 -3.49
N ILE A 249 -36.50 -22.34 -3.54
CA ILE A 249 -37.23 -22.08 -4.78
C ILE A 249 -37.92 -20.74 -4.59
N THR A 250 -37.71 -19.81 -5.51
CA THR A 250 -38.43 -18.55 -5.55
C THR A 250 -39.06 -18.38 -6.92
N LYS A 251 -40.29 -17.88 -6.97
CA LYS A 251 -40.90 -17.48 -8.23
C LYS A 251 -40.29 -16.13 -8.64
N LEU A 252 -39.50 -16.12 -9.71
CA LEU A 252 -38.98 -14.88 -10.31
C LEU A 252 -40.17 -13.96 -10.64
N VAL A 253 -40.28 -12.84 -9.93
CA VAL A 253 -41.06 -11.71 -10.42
C VAL A 253 -40.16 -11.04 -11.44
N ALA A 254 -40.42 -11.29 -12.72
CA ALA A 254 -39.78 -10.54 -13.78
C ALA A 254 -40.20 -9.07 -13.64
N LEU A 255 -39.32 -8.24 -13.08
CA LEU A 255 -39.38 -6.80 -13.28
C LEU A 255 -39.01 -6.58 -14.75
N TYR A 256 -39.99 -6.60 -15.64
CA TYR A 256 -39.82 -6.06 -16.99
C TYR A 256 -39.76 -4.52 -16.89
N PRO A 257 -38.88 -3.88 -17.67
CA PRO A 257 -38.59 -2.43 -17.63
C PRO A 257 -39.77 -1.55 -18.00
#